data_AF-A0A3D2ELQ9-F1
#
_entry.id   AF-A0A3D2ELQ9-F1
#
_cell.length_a   1.000
_cell.length_b   1.000
_cell.length_c   1.000
_cell.angle_alpha   90.00
_cell.angle_beta   90.00
_cell.angle_gamma   90.00
#
_symmetry.space_group_name_H-M   'P 1'
#
loop_
_entity.id
_entity.type
_entity.pdbx_description
1 polymer ?
#
loop_
_entity_poly.entity_id
_entity_poly.type
_entity_poly.pdbx_seq_one_letter_code
_entity_poly.pdbx_strand_id
1 'polypeptide(L)'
;MMHKSADVTRRFALKAGVGSVLALGLTPGTLLAQSDEDPAEIILRIAGDAFNLFGSLNGRSRDWGSRRAWARDVTRLRFATKDMAVRAGGAFLREFDDEELETYFALTEQAAAEFLLDIFSVYEPNTSFVVNRVRPNRSNTATIMETTVVAQGTTYRVDWTVIDDGGLLKVSNVSILGLNLVSDFRASFRDSYRNGGVRSVLSMLDTRVKRSQRKFPG
;
A
#
# COMPACT_ATOMS: atom_id res chain seq x y z
N MET A 1 27.16 74.99 0.42
CA MET A 1 28.54 74.88 -0.10
C MET A 1 28.87 73.40 -0.24
N MET A 2 29.17 72.98 -1.47
CA MET A 2 29.85 71.75 -1.92
C MET A 2 29.39 70.35 -1.45
N HIS A 3 28.93 69.59 -2.46
CA HIS A 3 29.06 68.14 -2.59
C HIS A 3 30.48 67.61 -2.38
N LYS A 4 30.56 66.35 -1.89
CA LYS A 4 31.46 65.24 -2.30
C LYS A 4 31.04 64.04 -1.42
N SER A 5 30.34 63.01 -1.90
CA SER A 5 30.64 62.00 -2.93
C SER A 5 31.92 61.21 -2.71
N ALA A 6 31.80 59.92 -3.06
CA ALA A 6 32.81 58.87 -3.21
C ALA A 6 33.16 58.09 -1.91
N ASP A 7 33.31 56.77 -1.90
CA ASP A 7 32.97 55.69 -2.82
C ASP A 7 33.45 54.37 -2.16
N VAL A 8 32.87 53.23 -2.59
CA VAL A 8 33.61 52.00 -2.92
C VAL A 8 34.28 51.19 -1.78
N THR A 9 33.62 50.06 -1.49
CA THR A 9 34.17 48.69 -1.69
C THR A 9 34.82 47.96 -0.52
N ARG A 10 34.04 46.99 -0.01
CA ARG A 10 34.32 45.53 -0.03
C ARG A 10 35.62 45.11 0.67
N ARG A 11 35.48 44.35 1.76
CA ARG A 11 35.77 42.89 1.81
C ARG A 11 35.87 42.36 3.25
N PHE A 12 35.27 41.18 3.42
CA PHE A 12 35.62 40.08 4.32
C PHE A 12 35.93 40.37 5.79
N ALA A 13 35.08 39.85 6.67
CA ALA A 13 35.46 38.68 7.49
C ALA A 13 34.23 38.13 8.23
N LEU A 14 33.91 36.87 7.94
CA LEU A 14 33.22 36.01 8.90
C LEU A 14 34.00 36.06 10.22
N LYS A 15 33.33 36.43 11.30
CA LYS A 15 33.63 35.88 12.62
C LYS A 15 32.31 35.47 13.25
N ALA A 16 32.15 34.15 13.36
CA ALA A 16 31.15 33.51 14.19
C ALA A 16 31.23 34.11 15.60
N GLY A 17 30.13 34.72 16.03
CA GLY A 17 29.92 35.21 17.38
C GLY A 17 28.61 34.63 17.88
N VAL A 18 28.74 33.69 18.80
CA VAL A 18 27.67 33.04 19.56
C VAL A 18 26.83 34.10 20.28
N GLY A 19 25.51 33.95 20.20
CA GLY A 19 24.59 34.56 21.18
C GLY A 19 23.46 35.37 20.58
N SER A 20 22.28 34.75 20.49
CA SER A 20 21.00 35.30 20.96
C SER A 20 19.89 34.31 20.64
N VAL A 21 19.43 33.58 21.66
CA VAL A 21 18.22 32.77 21.63
C VAL A 21 17.04 33.73 21.54
N LEU A 22 16.53 33.94 20.33
CA LEU A 22 15.18 34.45 20.12
C LEU A 22 14.24 33.26 20.25
N ALA A 23 13.53 33.21 21.37
CA ALA A 23 12.42 32.30 21.62
C ALA A 23 11.28 32.62 20.62
N LEU A 24 11.35 32.01 19.43
CA LEU A 24 10.20 31.84 18.57
C LEU A 24 9.41 30.65 19.11
N GLY A 25 8.24 30.94 19.67
CA GLY A 25 7.23 29.95 19.99
C GLY A 25 6.75 29.27 18.72
N LEU A 26 7.51 28.29 18.25
CA LEU A 26 7.07 27.29 17.30
C LEU A 26 6.30 26.26 18.10
N THR A 27 4.98 26.41 18.19
CA THR A 27 4.13 25.24 18.39
C THR A 27 4.44 24.29 17.24
N PRO A 28 4.95 23.07 17.47
CA PRO A 28 5.06 22.08 16.43
C PRO A 28 3.63 21.61 16.13
N GLY A 29 2.93 22.39 15.33
CA GLY A 29 1.83 21.86 14.55
C GLY A 29 2.47 20.87 13.60
N THR A 30 2.44 19.59 13.95
CA THR A 30 2.56 18.50 13.01
C THR A 30 1.43 18.64 12.00
N LEU A 31 1.62 19.51 11.01
CA LEU A 31 0.94 19.43 9.74
C LEU A 31 1.37 18.08 9.18
N LEU A 32 0.50 17.08 9.34
CA LEU A 32 0.63 15.83 8.60
C LEU A 32 0.70 16.23 7.13
N ALA A 33 1.85 16.00 6.51
CA ALA A 33 2.02 16.25 5.08
C ALA A 33 0.97 15.43 4.36
N GLN A 34 -0.04 16.09 3.78
CA GLN A 34 -0.96 15.43 2.87
C GLN A 34 -0.17 15.07 1.63
N SER A 35 -0.24 13.82 1.20
CA SER A 35 0.38 13.38 -0.04
C SER A 35 -0.21 14.16 -1.23
N ASP A 36 0.65 14.77 -2.06
CA ASP A 36 0.26 15.46 -3.30
C ASP A 36 -0.06 14.47 -4.46
N GLU A 37 0.06 13.15 -4.24
CA GLU A 37 -0.21 12.13 -5.26
C GLU A 37 -1.73 11.97 -5.47
N ASP A 38 -2.19 11.88 -6.72
CA ASP A 38 -3.59 11.56 -7.03
C ASP A 38 -3.87 10.08 -6.71
N PRO A 39 -4.84 9.74 -5.83
CA PRO A 39 -5.24 8.37 -5.58
C PRO A 39 -5.56 7.57 -6.85
N ALA A 40 -6.14 8.23 -7.87
CA ALA A 40 -6.49 7.61 -9.14
C ALA A 40 -5.26 7.10 -9.90
N GLU A 41 -4.20 7.89 -9.92
CA GLU A 41 -2.96 7.56 -10.62
C GLU A 41 -2.26 6.34 -10.02
N ILE A 42 -2.35 6.14 -8.70
CA ILE A 42 -1.75 4.99 -8.02
C ILE A 42 -2.32 3.69 -8.56
N ILE A 43 -3.65 3.58 -8.59
CA ILE A 43 -4.32 2.37 -9.05
C ILE A 43 -4.14 2.17 -10.56
N LEU A 44 -4.20 3.25 -11.34
CA LEU A 44 -3.94 3.18 -12.78
C LEU A 44 -2.52 2.70 -13.09
N ARG A 45 -1.51 3.15 -12.33
CA ARG A 45 -0.12 2.71 -12.48
C ARG A 45 0.03 1.23 -12.12
N ILE A 46 -0.55 0.79 -11.00
CA ILE A 46 -0.56 -0.63 -10.61
C ILE A 46 -1.20 -1.49 -11.71
N ALA A 47 -2.37 -1.09 -12.21
CA ALA A 47 -3.09 -1.83 -13.24
C ALA A 47 -2.33 -1.84 -14.59
N GLY A 48 -1.69 -0.73 -14.97
CA GLY A 48 -0.88 -0.63 -16.18
C GLY A 48 0.36 -1.51 -16.14
N ASP A 49 1.10 -1.48 -15.04
CA ASP A 49 2.28 -2.34 -14.83
C ASP A 49 1.87 -3.82 -14.85
N ALA A 50 0.76 -4.15 -14.18
CA ALA A 50 0.19 -5.49 -14.21
C ALA A 50 -0.23 -5.90 -15.63
N PHE A 51 -0.88 -5.02 -16.39
CA PHE A 51 -1.28 -5.33 -17.77
C PHE A 51 -0.08 -5.60 -18.68
N ASN A 52 1.00 -4.83 -18.53
CA ASN A 52 2.23 -5.04 -19.29
C ASN A 52 2.87 -6.40 -18.99
N LEU A 53 2.92 -6.78 -17.71
CA LEU A 53 3.61 -8.00 -17.25
C LEU A 53 2.76 -9.28 -17.37
N PHE A 54 1.47 -9.16 -17.08
CA PHE A 54 0.51 -10.25 -17.10
C PHE A 54 -0.23 -10.26 -18.43
N GLY A 55 -1.00 -9.22 -18.75
CA GLY A 55 -1.92 -9.18 -19.88
C GLY A 55 -1.31 -9.56 -21.22
N SER A 56 -0.26 -8.86 -21.66
CA SER A 56 0.37 -9.12 -22.96
C SER A 56 1.06 -10.49 -23.07
N LEU A 57 1.43 -11.07 -21.92
CA LEU A 57 2.22 -12.29 -21.81
C LEU A 57 1.46 -13.44 -21.15
N ASN A 58 0.16 -13.31 -20.89
CA ASN A 58 -0.58 -14.32 -20.12
C ASN A 58 -0.76 -15.58 -20.96
N GLY A 59 -0.56 -16.74 -20.34
CA GLY A 59 -0.54 -18.04 -21.03
C GLY A 59 0.63 -18.25 -22.00
N ARG A 60 1.47 -17.23 -22.25
CA ARG A 60 2.64 -17.30 -23.17
C ARG A 60 3.97 -17.31 -22.42
N SER A 61 4.09 -16.51 -21.36
CA SER A 61 5.26 -16.47 -20.49
C SER A 61 4.99 -17.27 -19.20
N ARG A 62 5.95 -18.13 -18.84
CA ARG A 62 5.99 -18.83 -17.54
C ARG A 62 6.81 -18.07 -16.49
N ASP A 63 7.11 -16.79 -16.73
CA ASP A 63 7.89 -15.95 -15.82
C ASP A 63 7.08 -15.51 -14.59
N TRP A 64 6.69 -16.49 -13.78
CA TRP A 64 6.02 -16.25 -12.50
C TRP A 64 6.98 -15.68 -11.46
N GLY A 65 8.30 -15.85 -11.63
CA GLY A 65 9.33 -15.23 -10.83
C GLY A 65 9.24 -13.70 -10.85
N SER A 66 9.27 -13.08 -12.04
CA SER A 66 9.15 -11.62 -12.20
C SER A 66 7.78 -11.11 -11.75
N ARG A 67 6.69 -11.85 -12.06
CA ARG A 67 5.33 -11.51 -11.62
C ARG A 67 5.20 -11.48 -10.11
N ARG A 68 5.78 -12.46 -9.42
CA ARG A 68 5.82 -12.51 -7.96
C ARG A 68 6.68 -11.39 -7.39
N ALA A 69 7.84 -11.11 -8.01
CA ALA A 69 8.69 -9.99 -7.59
C ALA A 69 7.92 -8.67 -7.65
N TRP A 70 7.26 -8.40 -8.77
CA TRP A 70 6.38 -7.25 -8.94
C TRP A 70 5.27 -7.19 -7.88
N ALA A 71 4.58 -8.30 -7.63
CA ALA A 71 3.49 -8.34 -6.65
C ALA A 71 3.98 -8.04 -5.22
N ARG A 72 5.17 -8.53 -4.85
CA ARG A 72 5.81 -8.20 -3.56
C ARG A 72 6.14 -6.72 -3.47
N ASP A 73 6.76 -6.15 -4.51
CA ASP A 73 7.15 -4.74 -4.52
C ASP A 73 5.95 -3.81 -4.46
N VAL A 74 4.91 -4.08 -5.27
CA VAL A 74 3.66 -3.32 -5.23
C VAL A 74 3.00 -3.41 -3.85
N THR A 75 2.94 -4.59 -3.26
CA THR A 75 2.35 -4.77 -1.93
C THR A 75 3.09 -3.93 -0.90
N ARG A 76 4.42 -4.06 -0.83
CA ARG A 76 5.24 -3.34 0.14
C ARG A 76 5.16 -1.81 -0.02
N LEU A 77 5.16 -1.33 -1.26
CA LEU A 77 5.21 0.11 -1.56
C LEU A 77 3.83 0.78 -1.51
N ARG A 78 2.78 0.08 -1.93
CA ARG A 78 1.47 0.67 -2.22
C ARG A 78 0.33 0.13 -1.38
N PHE A 79 0.54 -0.89 -0.55
CA PHE A 79 -0.48 -1.39 0.37
C PHE A 79 -0.10 -1.12 1.81
N ALA A 80 -1.06 -0.66 2.61
CA ALA A 80 -0.91 -0.46 4.04
C ALA A 80 -1.10 -1.82 4.77
N THR A 81 -0.26 -2.81 4.43
CA THR A 81 -0.39 -4.21 4.87
C THR A 81 -0.41 -4.34 6.38
N LYS A 82 0.37 -3.54 7.10
CA LYS A 82 0.35 -3.52 8.57
C LYS A 82 -1.00 -3.05 9.12
N ASP A 83 -1.55 -1.95 8.61
CA ASP A 83 -2.89 -1.46 9.02
C ASP A 83 -3.98 -2.50 8.68
N MET A 84 -3.92 -3.08 7.48
CA MET A 84 -4.81 -4.17 7.07
C MET A 84 -4.74 -5.35 8.03
N ALA A 85 -3.52 -5.77 8.38
CA ALA A 85 -3.26 -6.88 9.29
C ALA A 85 -3.75 -6.58 10.72
N VAL A 86 -3.59 -5.34 11.21
CA VAL A 86 -4.12 -4.92 12.52
C VAL A 86 -5.64 -4.96 12.51
N ARG A 87 -6.30 -4.43 11.48
CA ARG A 87 -7.78 -4.46 11.37
C ARG A 87 -8.33 -5.86 11.20
N ALA A 88 -7.64 -6.72 10.46
CA ALA A 88 -8.00 -8.12 10.29
C ALA A 88 -7.77 -8.92 11.58
N GLY A 89 -6.67 -8.67 12.28
CA GLY A 89 -6.29 -9.35 13.51
C GLY A 89 -7.13 -8.94 14.73
N GLY A 90 -7.50 -7.66 14.82
CA GLY A 90 -8.37 -7.16 15.88
C GLY A 90 -7.84 -7.49 17.29
N ALA A 91 -8.74 -7.94 18.17
CA ALA A 91 -8.45 -8.06 19.59
C ALA A 91 -7.49 -9.20 19.96
N PHE A 92 -7.44 -10.28 19.17
CA PHE A 92 -6.60 -11.44 19.50
C PHE A 92 -5.11 -11.19 19.26
N LEU A 93 -4.74 -10.11 18.54
CA LEU A 93 -3.34 -9.71 18.41
C LEU A 93 -2.67 -9.38 19.74
N ARG A 94 -3.45 -9.14 20.82
CA ARG A 94 -2.93 -8.95 22.17
C ARG A 94 -2.34 -10.22 22.78
N GLU A 95 -2.67 -11.38 22.22
CA GLU A 95 -2.17 -12.68 22.70
C GLU A 95 -0.92 -13.13 21.96
N PHE A 96 -0.48 -12.38 20.96
CA PHE A 96 0.77 -12.61 20.25
C PHE A 96 1.90 -11.94 21.04
N ASP A 97 3.02 -12.63 21.19
CA ASP A 97 4.27 -11.98 21.62
C ASP A 97 4.89 -11.15 20.48
N ASP A 98 5.99 -10.45 20.77
CA ASP A 98 6.64 -9.54 19.80
C ASP A 98 7.17 -10.29 18.55
N GLU A 99 7.72 -11.50 18.73
CA GLU A 99 8.24 -12.32 17.62
C GLU A 99 7.09 -12.89 16.77
N GLU A 100 6.01 -13.32 17.42
CA GLU A 100 4.79 -13.77 16.77
C GLU A 100 4.11 -12.64 15.99
N LEU A 101 4.09 -11.41 16.53
CA LEU A 101 3.57 -10.23 15.85
C LEU A 101 4.39 -9.87 14.62
N GLU A 102 5.72 -9.88 14.73
CA GLU A 102 6.61 -9.64 13.58
C GLU A 102 6.36 -10.68 12.48
N THR A 103 6.30 -11.96 12.86
CA THR A 103 6.00 -13.07 11.95
C THR A 103 4.63 -12.91 11.31
N TYR A 104 3.62 -12.53 12.09
CA TYR A 104 2.25 -12.30 11.61
C TYR A 104 2.19 -11.19 10.55
N PHE A 105 2.85 -10.05 10.80
CA PHE A 105 2.87 -8.94 9.84
C PHE A 105 3.60 -9.33 8.57
N ALA A 106 4.76 -9.98 8.67
CA ALA A 106 5.52 -10.46 7.52
C ALA A 106 4.72 -11.47 6.67
N LEU A 107 4.08 -12.45 7.31
CA LEU A 107 3.26 -13.44 6.63
C LEU A 107 2.00 -12.84 6.00
N THR A 108 1.40 -11.83 6.64
CA THR A 108 0.23 -11.14 6.08
C THR A 108 0.60 -10.33 4.84
N GLU A 109 1.75 -9.65 4.85
CA GLU A 109 2.27 -8.96 3.66
C GLU A 109 2.55 -9.94 2.52
N GLN A 110 3.21 -11.07 2.80
CA GLN A 110 3.44 -12.11 1.80
C GLN A 110 2.12 -12.68 1.25
N ALA A 111 1.15 -12.97 2.12
CA ALA A 111 -0.15 -13.47 1.70
C ALA A 111 -0.93 -12.45 0.85
N ALA A 112 -0.79 -11.16 1.13
CA ALA A 112 -1.37 -10.09 0.31
C ALA A 112 -0.70 -10.01 -1.07
N ALA A 113 0.63 -10.14 -1.14
CA ALA A 113 1.36 -10.16 -2.41
C ALA A 113 0.96 -11.37 -3.28
N GLU A 114 0.86 -12.56 -2.68
CA GLU A 114 0.39 -13.76 -3.39
C GLU A 114 -1.09 -13.63 -3.82
N PHE A 115 -1.92 -12.93 -3.05
CA PHE A 115 -3.30 -12.62 -3.46
C PHE A 115 -3.36 -11.66 -4.65
N LEU A 116 -2.51 -10.61 -4.68
CA LEU A 116 -2.39 -9.75 -5.86
C LEU A 116 -1.93 -10.53 -7.08
N LEU A 117 -0.93 -11.40 -6.92
CA LEU A 117 -0.46 -12.27 -7.99
C LEU A 117 -1.62 -13.10 -8.57
N ASP A 118 -2.46 -13.68 -7.71
CA ASP A 118 -3.61 -14.47 -8.12
C ASP A 118 -4.66 -13.63 -8.89
N ILE A 119 -4.99 -12.43 -8.38
CA ILE A 119 -5.93 -11.51 -9.05
C ILE A 119 -5.43 -11.16 -10.44
N PHE A 120 -4.18 -10.72 -10.57
CA PHE A 120 -3.66 -10.26 -11.87
C PHE A 120 -3.29 -11.40 -12.81
N SER A 121 -3.23 -12.65 -12.33
CA SER A 121 -3.00 -13.83 -13.17
C SER A 121 -4.09 -14.05 -14.23
N VAL A 122 -5.27 -13.46 -14.08
CA VAL A 122 -6.36 -13.56 -15.06
C VAL A 122 -6.28 -12.52 -16.18
N TYR A 123 -5.38 -11.54 -16.09
CA TYR A 123 -5.26 -10.48 -17.08
C TYR A 123 -4.84 -11.06 -18.43
N GLU A 124 -5.46 -10.59 -19.50
CA GLU A 124 -5.25 -11.02 -20.88
C GLU A 124 -5.13 -9.79 -21.80
N PRO A 125 -4.69 -9.93 -23.07
CA PRO A 125 -4.44 -8.77 -23.93
C PRO A 125 -5.65 -7.85 -24.16
N ASN A 126 -6.86 -8.37 -24.02
CA ASN A 126 -8.12 -7.65 -24.15
C ASN A 126 -8.71 -7.22 -22.79
N THR A 127 -7.95 -7.35 -21.69
CA THR A 127 -8.38 -6.86 -20.38
C THR A 127 -8.51 -5.35 -20.42
N SER A 128 -9.64 -4.83 -19.93
CA SER A 128 -9.86 -3.40 -19.75
C SER A 128 -9.95 -3.04 -18.27
N PHE A 129 -9.43 -1.87 -17.92
CA PHE A 129 -9.46 -1.33 -16.57
C PHE A 129 -9.93 0.12 -16.64
N VAL A 130 -11.02 0.43 -15.93
CA VAL A 130 -11.61 1.77 -15.93
C VAL A 130 -11.85 2.21 -14.49
N VAL A 131 -11.38 3.41 -14.15
CA VAL A 131 -11.76 4.08 -12.91
C VAL A 131 -13.09 4.79 -13.14
N ASN A 132 -14.16 4.31 -12.51
CA ASN A 132 -15.50 4.86 -12.70
C ASN A 132 -15.76 6.05 -11.78
N ARG A 133 -15.27 5.98 -10.55
CA ARG A 133 -15.56 6.98 -9.52
C ARG A 133 -14.44 7.06 -8.51
N VAL A 134 -14.10 8.28 -8.12
CA VAL A 134 -13.17 8.60 -7.03
C VAL A 134 -13.88 9.56 -6.09
N ARG A 135 -13.88 9.26 -4.79
CA ARG A 135 -14.52 10.12 -3.79
C ARG A 135 -13.90 9.92 -2.42
N PRO A 136 -13.87 10.96 -1.56
CA PRO A 136 -13.57 10.75 -0.16
C PRO A 136 -14.65 9.91 0.53
N ASN A 137 -14.27 9.22 1.59
CA ASN A 137 -15.20 8.61 2.53
C ASN A 137 -15.90 9.70 3.38
N ARG A 138 -16.88 9.31 4.19
CA ARG A 138 -17.69 10.26 4.97
C ARG A 138 -16.88 11.12 5.94
N SER A 139 -15.78 10.58 6.48
CA SER A 139 -14.91 11.27 7.43
C SER A 139 -13.75 12.03 6.76
N ASN A 140 -13.65 11.99 5.43
CA ASN A 140 -12.53 12.53 4.65
C ASN A 140 -11.15 12.02 5.10
N THR A 141 -11.09 10.79 5.62
CA THR A 141 -9.86 10.12 6.07
C THR A 141 -9.36 9.07 5.09
N ALA A 142 -10.15 8.75 4.07
CA ALA A 142 -9.81 7.80 3.04
C ALA A 142 -10.47 8.19 1.72
N THR A 143 -9.86 7.81 0.61
CA THR A 143 -10.44 7.91 -0.73
C THR A 143 -10.94 6.54 -1.16
N ILE A 144 -12.20 6.48 -1.57
CA ILE A 144 -12.84 5.30 -2.13
C ILE A 144 -12.82 5.45 -3.65
N MET A 145 -12.33 4.41 -4.33
CA MET A 145 -12.29 4.34 -5.78
C MET A 145 -13.05 3.13 -6.27
N GLU A 146 -13.93 3.32 -7.24
CA GLU A 146 -14.73 2.26 -7.83
C GLU A 146 -14.21 2.03 -9.25
N THR A 147 -13.78 0.81 -9.56
CA THR A 147 -13.19 0.46 -10.86
C THR A 147 -13.91 -0.72 -11.48
N THR A 148 -13.98 -0.74 -12.82
CA THR A 148 -14.48 -1.88 -13.59
C THR A 148 -13.30 -2.53 -14.28
N VAL A 149 -13.17 -3.85 -14.11
CA VAL A 149 -12.19 -4.68 -14.82
C VAL A 149 -12.94 -5.67 -15.68
N VAL A 150 -12.68 -5.70 -16.98
CA VAL A 150 -13.20 -6.77 -17.86
C VAL A 150 -12.05 -7.69 -18.19
N ALA A 151 -12.11 -8.94 -17.76
CA ALA A 151 -11.10 -9.96 -18.04
C ALA A 151 -11.78 -11.32 -18.25
N GLN A 152 -11.32 -12.09 -19.24
CA GLN A 152 -11.85 -13.41 -19.61
C GLN A 152 -13.36 -13.35 -19.89
N GLY A 153 -13.83 -12.29 -20.55
CA GLY A 153 -15.25 -12.06 -20.83
C GLY A 153 -16.12 -11.76 -19.59
N THR A 154 -15.52 -11.68 -18.40
CA THR A 154 -16.21 -11.41 -17.14
C THR A 154 -15.95 -9.98 -16.69
N THR A 155 -16.99 -9.30 -16.19
CA THR A 155 -16.87 -7.94 -15.64
C THR A 155 -16.81 -8.00 -14.12
N TYR A 156 -15.74 -7.47 -13.56
CA TYR A 156 -15.50 -7.37 -12.12
C TYR A 156 -15.63 -5.91 -11.70
N ARG A 157 -16.43 -5.69 -10.65
CA ARG A 157 -16.42 -4.42 -9.91
C ARG A 157 -15.42 -4.54 -8.77
N VAL A 158 -14.49 -3.60 -8.71
CA VAL A 158 -13.47 -3.55 -7.66
C VAL A 158 -13.51 -2.19 -6.98
N ASP A 159 -13.70 -2.21 -5.66
CA ASP A 159 -13.68 -1.01 -4.83
C ASP A 159 -12.38 -0.97 -4.03
N TRP A 160 -11.63 0.12 -4.17
CA TRP A 160 -10.36 0.36 -3.50
C TRP A 160 -10.56 1.41 -2.40
N THR A 161 -9.91 1.22 -1.26
CA THR A 161 -9.83 2.25 -0.22
C THR A 161 -8.37 2.66 -0.07
N VAL A 162 -8.08 3.92 -0.30
CA VAL A 162 -6.76 4.53 -0.20
C VAL A 162 -6.74 5.43 1.03
N ILE A 163 -5.69 5.34 1.84
CA ILE A 163 -5.45 6.19 3.01
C ILE A 163 -4.09 6.88 2.85
N ASP A 164 -3.91 7.96 3.59
CA ASP A 164 -2.58 8.52 3.87
C ASP A 164 -1.92 7.69 4.98
N ASP A 165 -0.80 7.05 4.67
CA ASP A 165 0.03 6.28 5.59
C ASP A 165 1.43 6.92 5.65
N GLY A 166 1.56 7.94 6.52
CA GLY A 166 2.84 8.62 6.76
C GLY A 166 3.29 9.55 5.63
N GLY A 167 2.35 10.25 4.99
CA GLY A 167 2.59 11.14 3.85
C GLY A 167 2.60 10.41 2.49
N LEU A 168 2.34 9.10 2.49
CA LEU A 168 2.27 8.26 1.30
C LEU A 168 0.88 7.66 1.17
N LEU A 169 0.25 7.85 0.02
CA LEU A 169 -1.01 7.19 -0.27
C LEU A 169 -0.82 5.69 -0.48
N LYS A 170 -1.59 4.90 0.29
CA LYS A 170 -1.58 3.44 0.21
C LYS A 170 -2.97 2.85 0.21
N VAL A 171 -3.10 1.74 -0.51
CA VAL A 171 -4.29 0.89 -0.50
C VAL A 171 -4.41 0.22 0.87
N SER A 172 -5.43 0.59 1.61
CA SER A 172 -5.79 -0.01 2.89
C SER A 172 -6.85 -1.10 2.74
N ASN A 173 -7.54 -1.17 1.62
CA ASN A 173 -8.52 -2.23 1.40
C ASN A 173 -8.85 -2.38 -0.09
N VAL A 174 -9.16 -3.61 -0.49
CA VAL A 174 -9.66 -3.95 -1.82
C VAL A 174 -10.89 -4.82 -1.63
N SER A 175 -11.95 -4.50 -2.35
CA SER A 175 -13.16 -5.32 -2.38
C SER A 175 -13.49 -5.71 -3.82
N ILE A 176 -13.59 -7.01 -4.11
CA ILE A 176 -13.91 -7.52 -5.45
C ILE A 176 -15.30 -8.15 -5.38
N LEU A 177 -16.23 -7.69 -6.23
CA LEU A 177 -17.63 -8.14 -6.21
C LEU A 177 -18.28 -8.03 -4.81
N GLY A 178 -17.87 -7.03 -4.03
CA GLY A 178 -18.34 -6.82 -2.65
C GLY A 178 -17.67 -7.68 -1.57
N LEU A 179 -16.79 -8.62 -1.95
CA LEU A 179 -15.97 -9.38 -1.01
C LEU A 179 -14.76 -8.55 -0.59
N ASN A 180 -14.60 -8.31 0.72
CA ASN A 180 -13.68 -7.34 1.28
C ASN A 180 -12.47 -8.05 1.88
N LEU A 181 -11.27 -7.77 1.35
CA LEU A 181 -10.07 -8.50 1.70
C LEU A 181 -9.78 -8.52 3.22
N VAL A 182 -9.89 -7.37 3.88
CA VAL A 182 -9.65 -7.26 5.32
C VAL A 182 -10.69 -8.06 6.12
N SER A 183 -11.95 -8.03 5.70
CA SER A 183 -13.04 -8.76 6.37
C SER A 183 -12.92 -10.28 6.17
N ASP A 184 -12.52 -10.71 4.98
CA ASP A 184 -12.33 -12.13 4.65
C ASP A 184 -11.14 -12.72 5.43
N PHE A 185 -10.03 -11.97 5.51
CA PHE A 185 -8.90 -12.35 6.37
C PHE A 185 -9.30 -12.36 7.84
N ARG A 186 -10.06 -11.37 8.32
CA ARG A 186 -10.56 -11.35 9.71
C ARG A 186 -11.38 -12.59 10.06
N ALA A 187 -12.29 -12.99 9.18
CA ALA A 187 -13.09 -14.19 9.37
C ALA A 187 -12.19 -15.43 9.42
N SER A 188 -11.27 -15.57 8.47
CA SER A 188 -10.33 -16.69 8.38
C SER A 188 -9.42 -16.77 9.62
N PHE A 189 -8.86 -15.64 10.05
CA PHE A 189 -8.00 -15.58 11.25
C PHE A 189 -8.78 -15.96 12.50
N ARG A 190 -9.99 -15.44 12.68
CA ARG A 190 -10.84 -15.78 13.83
C ARG A 190 -11.11 -17.29 13.88
N ASP A 191 -11.41 -17.89 12.73
CA ASP A 191 -11.74 -19.31 12.67
C ASP A 191 -10.50 -20.19 12.90
N SER A 192 -9.35 -19.83 12.33
CA SER A 192 -8.06 -20.48 12.64
C SER A 192 -7.67 -20.33 14.12
N TYR A 193 -7.84 -19.12 14.67
CA TYR A 193 -7.54 -18.82 16.06
C TYR A 193 -8.37 -19.66 17.02
N ARG A 194 -9.68 -19.81 16.77
CA ARG A 194 -10.56 -20.68 17.56
C ARG A 194 -10.13 -22.15 17.55
N ASN A 195 -9.52 -22.61 16.47
CA ASN A 195 -9.15 -24.01 16.30
C ASN A 195 -7.75 -24.35 16.82
N GLY A 196 -6.90 -23.37 17.13
CA GLY A 196 -5.53 -23.66 17.59
C GLY A 196 -4.67 -22.46 17.98
N GLY A 197 -5.30 -21.34 18.36
CA GLY A 197 -4.63 -20.12 18.83
C GLY A 197 -3.73 -19.46 17.79
N VAL A 198 -2.75 -18.69 18.29
CA VAL A 198 -1.78 -17.91 17.50
C VAL A 198 -1.09 -18.77 16.43
N ARG A 199 -0.56 -19.93 16.83
CA ARG A 199 0.16 -20.84 15.94
C ARG A 199 -0.68 -21.29 14.73
N SER A 200 -1.98 -21.50 14.93
CA SER A 200 -2.89 -21.89 13.85
C SER A 200 -3.09 -20.76 12.83
N VAL A 201 -3.14 -19.50 13.29
CA VAL A 201 -3.20 -18.33 12.41
C VAL A 201 -1.93 -18.19 11.57
N LEU A 202 -0.76 -18.29 12.20
CA LEU A 202 0.53 -18.24 11.50
C LEU A 202 0.66 -19.38 10.48
N SER A 203 0.27 -20.60 10.85
CA SER A 203 0.29 -21.77 9.95
C SER A 203 -0.68 -21.62 8.77
N MET A 204 -1.86 -21.03 9.00
CA MET A 204 -2.84 -20.76 7.94
C MET A 204 -2.25 -19.77 6.91
N LEU A 205 -1.61 -18.70 7.36
CA LEU A 205 -0.96 -17.72 6.49
C LEU A 205 0.19 -18.35 5.68
N ASP A 206 1.11 -19.04 6.35
CA ASP A 206 2.22 -19.76 5.69
C ASP A 206 1.72 -20.77 4.66
N THR A 207 0.66 -21.52 5.00
CA THR A 207 0.01 -22.46 4.07
C THR A 207 -0.54 -21.75 2.84
N ARG A 208 -1.15 -20.56 3.00
CA ARG A 208 -1.67 -19.77 1.89
C ARG A 208 -0.54 -19.32 0.96
N VAL A 209 0.55 -18.82 1.51
CA VAL A 209 1.75 -18.43 0.74
C VAL A 209 2.29 -19.63 -0.04
N LYS A 210 2.53 -20.76 0.62
CA LYS A 210 3.04 -21.99 -0.01
C LYS A 210 2.11 -22.56 -1.08
N ARG A 211 0.78 -22.46 -0.90
CA ARG A 211 -0.20 -22.86 -1.93
C ARG A 211 -0.05 -22.02 -3.19
N SER A 212 0.07 -20.70 -3.05
CA SER A 212 0.28 -19.81 -4.20
C SER A 212 1.61 -20.07 -4.90
N GLN A 213 2.70 -20.27 -4.14
CA GLN A 213 4.01 -20.63 -4.70
C GLN A 213 3.98 -21.92 -5.52
N ARG A 214 3.20 -22.92 -5.10
CA ARG A 214 2.98 -24.14 -5.89
C ARG A 214 2.11 -23.91 -7.12
N LYS A 215 1.11 -23.04 -7.03
CA LYS A 215 0.22 -22.68 -8.16
C LYS A 215 0.98 -21.93 -9.26
N PHE A 216 1.88 -21.02 -8.86
CA PHE A 216 2.67 -20.18 -9.75
C PHE A 216 4.17 -20.42 -9.49
N PRO A 217 4.73 -21.56 -9.94
CA PRO A 217 6.13 -21.88 -9.68
C PRO A 217 7.03 -20.84 -10.37
N GLY A 218 7.94 -20.26 -9.60
CA GLY A 218 8.95 -19.32 -10.09
C GLY A 218 10.04 -20.01 -10.88
#